data_AF-A0A6C1EGE4-F1
#
_entry.id   AF-A0A6C1EGE4-F1
#
_cell.length_a   1.000
_cell.length_b   1.000
_cell.length_c   1.000
_cell.angle_alpha   90.00
_cell.angle_beta   90.00
_cell.angle_gamma   90.00
#
_symmetry.space_group_name_H-M   'P 1'
#
loop_
_entity.id
_entity.type
_entity.pdbx_description
1 polymer ?
#
loop_
_entity_poly.entity_id
_entity_poly.type
_entity_poly.pdbx_seq_one_letter_code
_entity_poly.pdbx_strand_id
1 'polypeptide(L)'
;MTSQIFQFEAQNMDISMNDVIGFFNEREAELKHQYEHKKKFVKEMRDTPEFRSWMEEIRHYDEDTKERLNKVAEQYEKERNFNLPFIQDVIDKLESEIAMVNHDESAITILDQVVTELRELEQTVPQQTKDLETTKAKLKEGHAILEPKLDDIVSKISTRFARLFNNVGSAGAVHLEKPKDYAEWKIEIMVKFRDNAPLKKLDSHTQSGGERAVSTVLYMIALQEFTSAPFRVVDEINQGMDSRNERIVHKAMVENACAENTSQYFLITPKLLTDLYYHEKMRVHCVMAGSWIPNPTEDPRMIHFGETSNYSF
;
A
#
# COMPACT_ATOMS: atom_id res chain seq x y z
N MET A 1 48.01 104.23 73.33
CA MET A 1 47.43 104.01 71.98
C MET A 1 47.14 102.54 71.66
N THR A 2 47.51 101.57 72.49
CA THR A 2 47.30 100.13 72.23
C THR A 2 45.95 99.56 72.69
N SER A 3 45.25 100.20 73.64
CA SER A 3 44.01 99.66 74.21
C SER A 3 42.74 99.95 73.39
N GLN A 4 42.75 100.97 72.52
CA GLN A 4 41.60 101.31 71.66
C GLN A 4 41.55 100.47 70.37
N ILE A 5 42.71 100.03 69.87
CA ILE A 5 42.81 99.20 68.66
C ILE A 5 42.24 97.80 68.92
N PHE A 6 42.51 97.23 70.09
CA PHE A 6 42.03 95.88 70.46
C PHE A 6 40.51 95.80 70.62
N GLN A 7 39.86 96.87 71.13
CA GLN A 7 38.40 96.93 71.21
C GLN A 7 37.73 97.05 69.84
N PHE A 8 38.36 97.79 68.92
CA PHE A 8 37.85 97.97 67.56
C PHE A 8 38.00 96.69 66.71
N GLU A 9 39.10 95.96 66.88
CA GLU A 9 39.28 94.64 66.24
C GLU A 9 38.30 93.60 66.78
N ALA A 10 38.06 93.57 68.09
CA ALA A 10 37.08 92.66 68.69
C ALA A 10 35.65 92.95 68.18
N GLN A 11 35.25 94.22 68.08
CA GLN A 11 33.95 94.61 67.53
C GLN A 11 33.81 94.29 66.03
N ASN A 12 34.86 94.53 65.22
CA ASN A 12 34.84 94.16 63.80
C ASN A 12 34.77 92.64 63.60
N MET A 13 35.44 91.87 64.46
CA MET A 13 35.42 90.40 64.39
C MET A 13 34.03 89.85 64.80
N ASP A 14 33.37 90.46 65.78
CA ASP A 14 31.99 90.11 66.17
C ASP A 14 30.96 90.45 65.08
N ILE A 15 31.12 91.59 64.40
CA ILE A 15 30.25 91.98 63.28
C ILE A 15 30.46 91.02 62.09
N SER A 16 31.72 90.73 61.74
CA SER A 16 32.04 89.78 60.66
C SER A 16 31.55 88.37 60.97
N MET A 17 31.63 87.92 62.22
CA MET A 17 31.18 86.58 62.61
C MET A 17 29.65 86.49 62.61
N ASN A 18 28.95 87.54 63.02
CA ASN A 18 27.50 87.62 62.91
C ASN A 18 27.01 87.65 61.45
N ASP A 19 27.71 88.32 60.53
CA ASP A 19 27.38 88.30 59.10
C ASP A 19 27.56 86.92 58.48
N VAL A 20 28.64 86.20 58.83
CA VAL A 20 28.89 84.83 58.36
C VAL A 20 27.83 83.87 58.92
N ILE A 21 27.47 84.00 60.20
CA ILE A 21 26.40 83.22 60.83
C ILE A 21 25.04 83.54 60.17
N GLY A 22 24.79 84.81 59.83
CA GLY A 22 23.62 85.24 59.06
C GLY A 22 23.53 84.55 57.70
N PHE A 23 24.63 84.52 56.94
CA PHE A 23 24.70 83.85 55.64
C PHE A 23 24.46 82.34 55.73
N PHE A 24 25.05 81.65 56.71
CA PHE A 24 24.80 80.21 56.90
C PHE A 24 23.35 79.92 57.29
N ASN A 25 22.73 80.76 58.13
CA ASN A 25 21.34 80.61 58.51
C ASN A 25 20.38 80.85 57.33
N GLU A 26 20.65 81.84 56.47
CA GLU A 26 19.89 82.03 55.23
C GLU A 26 20.05 80.84 54.28
N ARG A 27 21.26 80.33 54.11
CA ARG A 27 21.53 79.16 53.26
C ARG A 27 20.86 77.89 53.80
N GLU A 28 20.84 77.71 55.12
CA GLU A 28 20.14 76.60 55.77
C GLU A 28 18.62 76.73 55.60
N ALA A 29 18.07 77.93 55.72
CA ALA A 29 16.65 78.19 55.47
C ALA A 29 16.27 77.93 54.01
N GLU A 30 17.11 78.35 53.06
CA GLU A 30 16.92 78.12 51.63
C GLU A 30 16.97 76.63 51.28
N LEU A 31 17.95 75.89 51.83
CA LEU A 31 18.05 74.44 51.67
C LEU A 31 16.88 73.70 52.33
N LYS A 32 16.43 74.13 53.51
CA LYS A 32 15.22 73.59 54.15
C LYS A 32 13.98 73.84 53.29
N HIS A 33 13.82 75.02 52.74
CA HIS A 33 12.71 75.34 51.85
C HIS A 33 12.76 74.50 50.56
N GLN A 34 13.92 74.32 49.95
CA GLN A 34 14.08 73.43 48.79
C GLN A 34 13.78 71.96 49.13
N TYR A 35 14.20 71.49 50.31
CA TYR A 35 13.89 70.16 50.78
C TYR A 35 12.40 69.97 51.03
N GLU A 36 11.74 70.92 51.70
CA GLU A 36 10.28 70.87 51.93
C GLU A 36 9.48 70.94 50.64
N HIS A 37 9.90 71.79 49.69
CA HIS A 37 9.28 71.88 48.37
C HIS A 37 9.43 70.57 47.58
N LYS A 38 10.64 70.01 47.51
CA LYS A 38 10.87 68.69 46.87
C LYS A 38 10.11 67.58 47.58
N LYS A 39 10.02 67.60 48.91
CA LYS A 39 9.27 66.63 49.71
C LYS A 39 7.76 66.73 49.46
N LYS A 40 7.21 67.93 49.32
CA LYS A 40 5.81 68.14 48.93
C LYS A 40 5.56 67.65 47.50
N PHE A 41 6.43 68.01 46.56
CA PHE A 41 6.33 67.57 45.16
C PHE A 41 6.33 66.05 45.01
N VAL A 42 7.22 65.35 45.73
CA VAL A 42 7.24 63.86 45.75
C VAL A 42 5.98 63.28 46.39
N LYS A 43 5.43 63.94 47.42
CA LYS A 43 4.19 63.49 48.07
C LYS A 43 2.99 63.67 47.14
N GLU A 44 2.90 64.79 46.44
CA GLU A 44 1.85 65.08 45.45
C GLU A 44 1.93 64.11 44.26
N MET A 45 3.13 63.78 43.77
CA MET A 45 3.30 62.74 42.73
C MET A 45 2.96 61.32 43.18
N ARG A 46 2.99 61.02 44.48
CA ARG A 46 2.61 59.70 45.03
C ARG A 46 1.11 59.58 45.33
N ASP A 47 0.42 60.70 45.47
CA ASP A 47 -1.02 60.74 45.77
C ASP A 47 -1.90 60.79 44.51
N THR A 48 -1.32 60.74 43.32
CA THR A 48 -2.07 60.57 42.07
C THR A 48 -2.66 59.16 41.95
N PRO A 49 -3.93 59.02 41.50
CA PRO A 49 -4.58 57.73 41.35
C PRO A 49 -3.87 56.82 40.33
N GLU A 50 -3.21 57.39 39.32
CA GLU A 50 -2.45 56.66 38.31
C GLU A 50 -1.23 55.95 38.92
N PHE A 51 -0.48 56.63 39.80
CA PHE A 51 0.69 56.04 40.45
C PHE A 51 0.32 54.88 41.38
N ARG A 52 -0.84 54.98 42.06
CA ARG A 52 -1.37 53.90 42.89
C ARG A 52 -1.81 52.71 42.06
N SER A 53 -2.44 52.94 40.90
CA SER A 53 -2.81 51.88 39.95
C SER A 53 -1.57 51.14 39.44
N TRP A 54 -0.54 51.86 39.00
CA TRP A 54 0.71 51.24 38.53
C TRP A 54 1.40 50.43 39.64
N MET A 55 1.41 50.92 40.87
CA MET A 55 1.97 50.18 42.01
C MET A 55 1.18 48.92 42.37
N GLU A 56 -0.15 48.91 42.18
CA GLU A 56 -0.94 47.69 42.34
C GLU A 56 -0.67 46.68 41.22
N GLU A 57 -0.58 47.11 39.97
CA GLU A 57 -0.24 46.23 38.84
C GLU A 57 1.14 45.61 38.98
N ILE A 58 2.15 46.40 39.36
CA ILE A 58 3.53 45.92 39.57
C ILE A 58 3.61 44.89 40.70
N ARG A 59 2.72 44.96 41.71
CA ARG A 59 2.67 43.96 42.79
C ARG A 59 2.15 42.61 42.32
N HIS A 60 1.33 42.56 41.27
CA HIS A 60 0.78 41.34 40.73
C HIS A 60 1.74 40.60 39.78
N TYR A 61 2.85 41.22 39.38
CA TYR A 61 3.87 40.53 38.59
C TYR A 61 4.65 39.50 39.42
N ASP A 62 4.97 38.39 38.78
CA ASP A 62 5.84 37.34 39.33
C ASP A 62 7.30 37.83 39.45
N GLU A 63 8.07 37.18 40.32
CA GLU A 63 9.44 37.60 40.62
C GLU A 63 10.39 37.48 39.40
N ASP A 64 10.17 36.52 38.49
CA ASP A 64 10.98 36.39 37.28
C ASP A 64 10.72 37.55 36.30
N THR A 65 9.45 37.93 36.13
CA THR A 65 9.08 39.11 35.32
C THR A 65 9.64 40.40 35.91
N LYS A 66 9.60 40.58 37.25
CA LYS A 66 10.22 41.74 37.90
C LYS A 66 11.73 41.80 37.69
N GLU A 67 12.41 40.66 37.77
CA GLU A 67 13.86 40.61 37.56
C GLU A 67 14.24 40.97 36.12
N ARG A 68 13.47 40.49 35.14
CA ARG A 68 13.66 40.82 33.72
C ARG A 68 13.39 42.30 33.44
N LEU A 69 12.30 42.84 33.97
CA LEU A 69 11.96 44.26 33.82
C LEU A 69 13.03 45.15 34.46
N ASN A 70 13.56 44.77 35.63
CA ASN A 70 14.65 45.49 36.27
C ASN A 70 15.93 45.48 35.43
N LYS A 71 16.31 44.34 34.83
CA LYS A 71 17.48 44.28 33.93
C LYS A 71 17.33 45.18 32.71
N VAL A 72 16.13 45.23 32.13
CA VAL A 72 15.81 46.09 30.99
C VAL A 72 15.81 47.56 31.40
N ALA A 73 15.25 47.89 32.56
CA ALA A 73 15.27 49.24 33.12
C ALA A 73 16.70 49.72 33.40
N GLU A 74 17.54 48.88 34.01
CA GLU A 74 18.96 49.20 34.26
C GLU A 74 19.74 49.43 32.95
N GLN A 75 19.41 48.70 31.88
CA GLN A 75 20.04 48.89 30.58
C GLN A 75 19.65 50.24 29.97
N TYR A 76 18.37 50.59 29.96
CA TYR A 76 17.90 51.88 29.45
C TYR A 76 18.35 53.07 30.31
N GLU A 77 18.51 52.86 31.62
CA GLU A 77 19.05 53.87 32.54
C GLU A 77 20.55 54.12 32.29
N LYS A 78 21.35 53.07 32.04
CA LYS A 78 22.76 53.19 31.64
C LYS A 78 22.93 53.92 30.31
N GLU A 79 22.01 53.74 29.38
CA GLU A 79 22.00 54.41 28.08
C GLU A 79 21.38 55.83 28.12
N ARG A 80 20.94 56.30 29.29
CA ARG A 80 20.20 57.58 29.51
C ARG A 80 18.92 57.73 28.69
N ASN A 81 18.35 56.62 28.23
CA ASN A 81 17.15 56.58 27.40
C ASN A 81 15.91 56.15 28.19
N PHE A 82 16.01 56.00 29.51
CA PHE A 82 14.87 55.72 30.39
C PHE A 82 13.97 56.96 30.54
N ASN A 83 13.16 57.23 29.52
CA ASN A 83 12.15 58.28 29.51
C ASN A 83 10.82 57.74 28.95
N LEU A 84 9.71 58.33 29.39
CA LEU A 84 8.35 57.89 29.02
C LEU A 84 8.14 57.86 27.48
N PRO A 85 8.58 58.87 26.70
CA PRO A 85 8.41 58.86 25.25
C PRO A 85 9.13 57.72 24.54
N PHE A 86 10.36 57.40 24.96
CA PHE A 86 11.16 56.33 24.37
C PHE A 86 10.58 54.94 24.68
N ILE A 87 10.12 54.73 25.92
CA ILE A 87 9.48 53.46 26.29
C ILE A 87 8.19 53.27 25.48
N GLN A 88 7.39 54.33 25.29
CA GLN A 88 6.19 54.26 24.47
C GLN A 88 6.52 53.96 23.00
N ASP A 89 7.54 54.60 22.41
CA ASP A 89 7.98 54.32 21.03
C ASP A 89 8.47 52.88 20.85
N VAL A 90 9.17 52.34 21.86
CA VAL A 90 9.60 50.94 21.87
C VAL A 90 8.41 49.99 21.97
N ILE A 91 7.42 50.29 22.80
CA ILE A 91 6.18 49.51 22.90
C ILE A 91 5.43 49.57 21.56
N ASP A 92 5.22 50.75 20.99
CA ASP A 92 4.51 50.94 19.72
C ASP A 92 5.23 50.21 18.57
N LYS A 93 6.57 50.21 18.57
CA LYS A 93 7.38 49.44 17.63
C LYS A 93 7.22 47.94 17.81
N LEU A 94 7.26 47.44 19.04
CA LEU A 94 7.09 46.01 19.35
C LEU A 94 5.66 45.55 19.03
N GLU A 95 4.65 46.35 19.36
CA GLU A 95 3.25 46.08 19.01
C GLU A 95 3.06 46.06 17.49
N SER A 96 3.71 46.98 16.76
CA SER A 96 3.72 46.97 15.30
C SER A 96 4.43 45.74 14.73
N GLU A 97 5.57 45.34 15.29
CA GLU A 97 6.28 44.11 14.89
C GLU A 97 5.41 42.86 15.14
N ILE A 98 4.77 42.77 16.30
CA ILE A 98 3.85 41.66 16.63
C ILE A 98 2.64 41.66 15.68
N ALA A 99 2.08 42.83 15.36
CA ALA A 99 0.96 42.94 14.42
C ALA A 99 1.34 42.60 12.97
N MET A 100 2.60 42.84 12.57
CA MET A 100 3.11 42.43 11.24
C MET A 100 3.42 40.93 11.16
N VAL A 101 3.79 40.30 12.28
CA VAL A 101 3.98 38.85 12.36
C VAL A 101 2.60 38.20 12.47
N ASN A 102 1.99 37.93 11.32
CA ASN A 102 0.74 37.16 11.19
C ASN A 102 0.87 35.85 11.99
N HIS A 103 0.33 35.82 13.21
CA HIS A 103 0.12 34.62 13.99
C HIS A 103 -1.06 33.89 13.37
N ASP A 104 -0.83 33.26 12.22
CA ASP A 104 -1.79 32.31 11.67
C ASP A 104 -1.77 31.11 12.62
N GLU A 105 -2.66 31.12 13.62
CA GLU A 105 -2.93 30.00 14.54
C GLU A 105 -3.24 28.72 13.74
N SER A 106 -3.74 28.92 12.51
CA SER A 106 -3.85 27.92 11.45
C SER A 106 -2.52 27.23 11.12
N ALA A 107 -1.40 27.95 11.01
CA ALA A 107 -0.09 27.39 10.66
C ALA A 107 0.48 26.47 11.75
N ILE A 108 0.26 26.82 13.02
CA ILE A 108 0.66 25.98 14.17
C ILE A 108 -0.20 24.71 14.20
N THR A 109 -1.51 24.85 13.97
CA THR A 109 -2.44 23.71 13.92
C THR A 109 -2.11 22.76 12.77
N ILE A 110 -1.80 23.30 11.59
CA ILE A 110 -1.36 22.52 10.42
C ILE A 110 -0.03 21.83 10.72
N LEU A 111 0.93 22.51 11.36
CA LEU A 111 2.20 21.91 11.73
C LEU A 111 2.02 20.71 12.68
N ASP A 112 1.18 20.85 13.70
CA ASP A 112 0.91 19.78 14.67
C ASP A 112 0.21 18.57 14.01
N GLN A 113 -0.71 18.84 13.09
CA GLN A 113 -1.34 17.79 12.28
C GLN A 113 -0.32 17.06 11.39
N VAL A 114 0.54 17.78 10.68
CA VAL A 114 1.59 17.19 9.83
C VAL A 114 2.59 16.38 10.65
N VAL A 115 2.95 16.84 11.86
CA VAL A 115 3.83 16.10 12.77
C VAL A 115 3.17 14.79 13.22
N THR A 116 1.86 14.82 13.47
CA THR A 116 1.10 13.62 13.86
C THR A 116 1.03 12.62 12.71
N GLU A 117 0.68 13.08 11.50
CA GLU A 117 0.65 12.24 10.30
C GLU A 117 2.02 11.64 9.97
N LEU A 118 3.11 12.41 10.11
CA LEU A 118 4.47 11.91 9.93
C LEU A 118 4.81 10.80 10.91
N ARG A 119 4.44 10.93 12.20
CA ARG A 119 4.65 9.89 13.20
C ARG A 119 3.87 8.61 12.87
N GLU A 120 2.63 8.74 12.41
CA GLU A 120 1.82 7.59 11.97
C GLU A 120 2.44 6.89 10.76
N LEU A 121 2.89 7.67 9.77
CA LEU A 121 3.59 7.15 8.58
C LEU A 121 4.92 6.48 8.93
N GLU A 122 5.72 7.07 9.82
CA GLU A 122 6.99 6.50 10.30
C GLU A 122 6.80 5.14 10.96
N GLN A 123 5.65 4.88 11.59
CA GLN A 123 5.33 3.58 12.18
C GLN A 123 4.72 2.62 11.14
N THR A 124 3.86 3.13 10.26
CA THR A 124 3.09 2.31 9.33
C THR A 124 3.93 1.80 8.16
N VAL A 125 4.82 2.63 7.60
CA VAL A 125 5.64 2.28 6.43
C VAL A 125 6.58 1.09 6.70
N PRO A 126 7.31 1.04 7.84
CA PRO A 126 8.14 -0.14 8.16
C PRO A 126 7.32 -1.40 8.32
N GLN A 127 6.14 -1.31 8.96
CA GLN A 127 5.26 -2.45 9.16
C GLN A 127 4.73 -2.98 7.82
N GLN A 128 4.22 -2.10 6.95
CA GLN A 128 3.78 -2.47 5.60
C GLN A 128 4.91 -3.04 4.76
N THR A 129 6.13 -2.50 4.87
CA THR A 129 7.31 -3.02 4.16
C THR A 129 7.64 -4.44 4.63
N LYS A 130 7.60 -4.69 5.94
CA LYS A 130 7.81 -6.02 6.52
C LYS A 130 6.73 -7.01 6.11
N ASP A 131 5.47 -6.59 6.06
CA ASP A 131 4.35 -7.42 5.64
C ASP A 131 4.44 -7.76 4.14
N LEU A 132 4.87 -6.80 3.32
CA LEU A 132 5.12 -6.99 1.90
C LEU A 132 6.26 -7.98 1.65
N GLU A 133 7.38 -7.87 2.38
CA GLU A 133 8.49 -8.83 2.27
C GLU A 133 8.08 -10.22 2.76
N THR A 134 7.30 -10.31 3.83
CA THR A 134 6.75 -11.58 4.33
C THR A 134 5.83 -12.23 3.29
N THR A 135 4.97 -11.43 2.65
CA THR A 135 4.06 -11.92 1.60
C THR A 135 4.82 -12.37 0.36
N LYS A 136 5.84 -11.62 -0.08
CA LYS A 136 6.74 -12.03 -1.17
C LYS A 136 7.46 -13.34 -0.85
N ALA A 137 7.94 -13.51 0.38
CA ALA A 137 8.61 -14.74 0.79
C ALA A 137 7.67 -15.95 0.70
N LYS A 138 6.44 -15.83 1.22
CA LYS A 138 5.40 -16.86 1.11
C LYS A 138 5.05 -17.18 -0.34
N LEU A 139 4.93 -16.16 -1.19
CA LEU A 139 4.66 -16.35 -2.61
C LEU A 139 5.81 -17.08 -3.32
N LYS A 140 7.06 -16.77 -2.98
CA LYS A 140 8.24 -17.46 -3.51
C LYS A 140 8.30 -18.92 -3.06
N GLU A 141 7.97 -19.20 -1.81
CA GLU A 141 7.88 -20.57 -1.28
C GLU A 141 6.79 -21.38 -2.00
N GLY A 142 5.59 -20.80 -2.14
CA GLY A 142 4.51 -21.42 -2.91
C GLY A 142 4.88 -21.67 -4.37
N HIS A 143 5.55 -20.72 -5.02
CA HIS A 143 6.04 -20.86 -6.39
C HIS A 143 7.04 -22.01 -6.53
N ALA A 144 8.00 -22.12 -5.61
CA ALA A 144 9.00 -23.18 -5.60
C ALA A 144 8.40 -24.58 -5.46
N ILE A 145 7.18 -24.71 -4.92
CA ILE A 145 6.46 -25.99 -4.80
C ILE A 145 5.54 -26.22 -6.00
N LEU A 146 4.81 -25.19 -6.44
CA LEU A 146 3.79 -25.31 -7.48
C LEU A 146 4.41 -25.48 -8.87
N GLU A 147 5.40 -24.66 -9.20
CA GLU A 147 6.04 -24.65 -10.52
C GLU A 147 6.60 -26.03 -10.93
N PRO A 148 7.44 -26.70 -10.12
CA PRO A 148 7.99 -28.00 -10.52
C PRO A 148 6.92 -29.10 -10.60
N LYS A 149 5.87 -29.03 -9.76
CA LYS A 149 4.74 -29.97 -9.86
C LYS A 149 3.96 -29.78 -11.15
N LEU A 150 3.73 -28.53 -11.54
CA LEU A 150 3.04 -28.22 -12.78
C LEU A 150 3.88 -28.63 -14.00
N ASP A 151 5.18 -28.37 -13.98
CA ASP A 151 6.11 -28.79 -15.03
C ASP A 151 6.18 -30.31 -15.18
N ASP A 152 6.19 -31.05 -14.06
CA ASP A 152 6.15 -32.52 -14.06
C ASP A 152 4.86 -33.04 -14.70
N ILE A 153 3.70 -32.47 -14.33
CA ILE A 153 2.41 -32.84 -14.92
C ILE A 153 2.39 -32.54 -16.43
N VAL A 154 2.81 -31.33 -16.83
CA VAL A 154 2.84 -30.93 -18.25
C VAL A 154 3.82 -31.78 -19.05
N SER A 155 4.99 -32.11 -18.49
CA SER A 155 5.98 -33.01 -19.12
C SER A 155 5.41 -34.42 -19.35
N LYS A 156 4.68 -34.96 -18.36
CA LYS A 156 4.01 -36.26 -18.49
C LYS A 156 2.90 -36.22 -19.54
N ILE A 157 2.07 -35.16 -19.56
CA ILE A 157 1.06 -34.94 -20.60
C ILE A 157 1.71 -34.85 -21.98
N SER A 158 2.79 -34.08 -22.11
CA SER A 158 3.52 -33.87 -23.36
C SER A 158 4.11 -35.19 -23.89
N THR A 159 4.71 -36.00 -23.02
CA THR A 159 5.26 -37.32 -23.38
C THR A 159 4.17 -38.27 -23.88
N ARG A 160 3.02 -38.30 -23.21
CA ARG A 160 1.86 -39.11 -23.64
C ARG A 160 1.27 -38.61 -24.94
N PHE A 161 1.08 -37.30 -25.07
CA PHE A 161 0.60 -36.67 -26.29
C PHE A 161 1.53 -36.98 -27.47
N ALA A 162 2.86 -36.84 -27.31
CA ALA A 162 3.84 -37.18 -28.33
C ALA A 162 3.71 -38.64 -28.80
N ARG A 163 3.57 -39.59 -27.85
CA ARG A 163 3.39 -41.01 -28.17
C ARG A 163 2.12 -41.26 -28.97
N LEU A 164 1.01 -40.65 -28.59
CA LEU A 164 -0.27 -40.78 -29.31
C LEU A 164 -0.22 -40.09 -30.68
N PHE A 165 0.49 -38.98 -30.78
CA PHE A 165 0.59 -38.17 -32.00
C PHE A 165 1.44 -38.83 -33.09
N ASN A 166 2.40 -39.69 -32.74
CA ASN A 166 3.20 -40.47 -33.71
C ASN A 166 2.35 -41.32 -34.66
N ASN A 167 1.11 -41.67 -34.28
CA ASN A 167 0.20 -42.43 -35.14
C ASN A 167 -0.52 -41.56 -36.19
N VAL A 168 -0.55 -40.23 -35.99
CA VAL A 168 -1.24 -39.26 -36.85
C VAL A 168 -0.25 -38.43 -37.66
N GLY A 169 0.80 -37.94 -37.02
CA GLY A 169 1.77 -37.03 -37.59
C GLY A 169 3.20 -37.39 -37.19
N SER A 170 4.10 -36.43 -37.37
CA SER A 170 5.54 -36.61 -37.15
C SER A 170 5.94 -36.34 -35.70
N ALA A 171 5.46 -35.23 -35.11
CA ALA A 171 5.74 -34.92 -33.71
C ALA A 171 4.64 -34.04 -33.09
N GLY A 172 4.37 -34.24 -31.81
CA GLY A 172 3.50 -33.40 -31.00
C GLY A 172 4.14 -33.13 -29.65
N ALA A 173 3.96 -31.93 -29.10
CA ALA A 173 4.41 -31.57 -27.76
C ALA A 173 3.42 -30.60 -27.12
N VAL A 174 3.34 -30.64 -25.79
CA VAL A 174 2.59 -29.69 -24.99
C VAL A 174 3.58 -28.86 -24.19
N HIS A 175 3.45 -27.54 -24.27
CA HIS A 175 4.31 -26.60 -23.58
C HIS A 175 3.50 -25.71 -22.65
N LEU A 176 4.04 -25.41 -21.47
CA LEU A 176 3.50 -24.41 -20.57
C LEU A 176 4.27 -23.11 -20.78
N GLU A 177 3.60 -22.10 -21.35
CA GLU A 177 4.17 -20.77 -21.45
C GLU A 177 3.96 -20.04 -20.12
N LYS A 178 5.06 -19.51 -19.57
CA LYS A 178 5.10 -18.85 -18.26
C LYS A 178 5.49 -17.36 -18.40
N PRO A 179 4.56 -16.48 -18.81
CA PRO A 179 4.78 -15.04 -18.72
C PRO A 179 4.95 -14.58 -17.26
N LYS A 180 5.31 -13.31 -17.08
CA LYS A 180 5.58 -12.72 -15.76
C LYS A 180 4.37 -12.80 -14.82
N ASP A 181 3.17 -12.61 -15.37
CA ASP A 181 1.93 -12.65 -14.61
C ASP A 181 1.26 -14.02 -14.73
N TYR A 182 0.89 -14.62 -13.58
CA TYR A 182 0.21 -15.93 -13.55
C TYR A 182 -1.11 -15.96 -14.34
N ALA A 183 -1.80 -14.82 -14.44
CA ALA A 183 -3.03 -14.71 -15.21
C ALA A 183 -2.82 -14.93 -16.72
N GLU A 184 -1.59 -14.74 -17.20
CA GLU A 184 -1.22 -14.92 -18.60
C GLU A 184 -0.62 -16.31 -18.88
N TRP A 185 -0.46 -17.15 -17.86
CA TRP A 185 0.01 -18.52 -18.05
C TRP A 185 -0.96 -19.31 -18.92
N LYS A 186 -0.41 -20.01 -19.90
CA LYS A 186 -1.21 -20.76 -20.87
C LYS A 186 -0.50 -22.02 -21.31
N ILE A 187 -1.31 -23.02 -21.65
CA ILE A 187 -0.83 -24.27 -22.25
C ILE A 187 -0.91 -24.12 -23.76
N GLU A 188 0.21 -24.32 -24.43
CA GLU A 188 0.31 -24.33 -25.88
C GLU A 188 0.49 -25.76 -26.40
N ILE A 189 -0.41 -26.15 -27.30
CA ILE A 189 -0.33 -27.43 -28.00
C ILE A 189 0.48 -27.18 -29.28
N MET A 190 1.59 -27.88 -29.42
CA MET A 190 2.51 -27.77 -30.54
C MET A 190 2.45 -29.05 -31.37
N VAL A 191 2.29 -28.90 -32.68
CA VAL A 191 2.08 -30.01 -33.60
C VAL A 191 2.96 -29.88 -34.84
N LYS A 192 3.37 -31.03 -35.37
CA LYS A 192 4.14 -31.18 -36.60
C LYS A 192 3.63 -32.40 -37.37
N PHE A 193 2.95 -32.15 -38.48
CA PHE A 193 2.37 -33.20 -39.33
C PHE A 193 3.32 -33.73 -40.39
N ARG A 194 4.39 -33.00 -40.72
CA ARG A 194 5.37 -33.38 -41.76
C ARG A 194 6.78 -33.28 -41.22
N ASP A 195 7.65 -34.22 -41.57
CA ASP A 195 9.02 -34.28 -41.06
C ASP A 195 9.85 -33.03 -41.39
N ASN A 196 9.58 -32.40 -42.53
CA ASN A 196 10.30 -31.21 -42.99
C ASN A 196 9.69 -29.87 -42.50
N ALA A 197 8.64 -29.91 -41.67
CA ALA A 197 8.02 -28.72 -41.10
C ALA A 197 8.51 -28.45 -39.68
N PRO A 198 8.58 -27.17 -39.23
CA PRO A 198 8.85 -26.86 -37.83
C PRO A 198 7.65 -27.23 -36.94
N LEU A 199 7.93 -27.44 -35.66
CA LEU A 199 6.88 -27.56 -34.63
C LEU A 199 6.14 -26.21 -34.56
N LYS A 200 4.82 -26.21 -34.75
CA LYS A 200 4.01 -24.99 -34.72
C LYS A 200 2.89 -25.12 -33.71
N LYS A 201 2.50 -23.98 -33.15
CA LYS A 201 1.29 -23.87 -32.34
C LYS A 201 0.07 -24.31 -33.15
N LEU A 202 -0.81 -25.06 -32.50
CA LEU A 202 -2.11 -25.41 -33.05
C LEU A 202 -2.96 -24.14 -33.19
N ASP A 203 -3.25 -23.74 -34.42
CA ASP A 203 -3.97 -22.51 -34.77
C ASP A 203 -4.91 -22.73 -35.98
N SER A 204 -6.02 -22.00 -36.04
CA SER A 204 -6.98 -22.09 -37.15
C SER A 204 -6.38 -21.72 -38.51
N HIS A 205 -5.32 -20.90 -38.55
CA HIS A 205 -4.75 -20.38 -39.78
C HIS A 205 -3.76 -21.32 -40.47
N THR A 206 -3.19 -22.29 -39.75
CA THR A 206 -2.06 -23.09 -40.29
C THR A 206 -2.36 -24.58 -40.43
N GLN A 207 -3.41 -25.09 -39.77
CA GLN A 207 -3.81 -26.50 -39.84
C GLN A 207 -5.22 -26.66 -40.40
N SER A 208 -5.48 -27.79 -41.07
CA SER A 208 -6.81 -28.15 -41.55
C SER A 208 -7.78 -28.38 -40.38
N GLY A 209 -9.10 -28.28 -40.65
CA GLY A 209 -10.12 -28.55 -39.64
C GLY A 209 -10.02 -29.96 -39.04
N GLY A 210 -9.73 -30.96 -39.88
CA GLY A 210 -9.52 -32.34 -39.44
C GLY A 210 -8.29 -32.52 -38.55
N GLU A 211 -7.13 -31.96 -38.95
CA GLU A 211 -5.90 -32.00 -38.15
C GLU A 211 -6.08 -31.34 -36.77
N ARG A 212 -6.84 -30.24 -36.72
CA ARG A 212 -7.18 -29.57 -35.47
C ARG A 212 -8.05 -30.42 -34.57
N ALA A 213 -9.09 -31.03 -35.12
CA ALA A 213 -9.98 -31.92 -34.38
C ALA A 213 -9.19 -33.10 -33.81
N VAL A 214 -8.40 -33.81 -34.62
CA VAL A 214 -7.59 -34.95 -34.18
C VAL A 214 -6.61 -34.55 -33.08
N SER A 215 -5.88 -33.45 -33.26
CA SER A 215 -4.90 -32.98 -32.27
C SER A 215 -5.56 -32.68 -30.93
N THR A 216 -6.74 -32.05 -30.98
CA THR A 216 -7.51 -31.70 -29.78
C THR A 216 -8.01 -32.96 -29.07
N VAL A 217 -8.53 -33.94 -29.80
CA VAL A 217 -9.00 -35.20 -29.21
C VAL A 217 -7.85 -35.99 -28.61
N LEU A 218 -6.71 -36.09 -29.31
CA LEU A 218 -5.52 -36.76 -28.76
C LEU A 218 -4.99 -36.09 -27.50
N TYR A 219 -5.03 -34.75 -27.46
CA TYR A 219 -4.69 -33.99 -26.26
C TYR A 219 -5.66 -34.29 -25.10
N MET A 220 -6.97 -34.33 -25.37
CA MET A 220 -7.96 -34.72 -24.36
C MET A 220 -7.74 -36.14 -23.84
N ILE A 221 -7.39 -37.11 -24.70
CA ILE A 221 -7.06 -38.47 -24.28
C ILE A 221 -5.83 -38.48 -23.38
N ALA A 222 -4.77 -37.72 -23.72
CA ALA A 222 -3.57 -37.59 -22.90
C ALA A 222 -3.87 -36.96 -21.52
N LEU A 223 -4.79 -36.00 -21.45
CA LEU A 223 -5.23 -35.39 -20.19
C LEU A 223 -6.00 -36.35 -19.29
N GLN A 224 -6.79 -37.25 -19.88
CA GLN A 224 -7.68 -38.13 -19.11
C GLN A 224 -6.93 -39.02 -18.12
N GLU A 225 -5.70 -39.42 -18.42
CA GLU A 225 -4.84 -40.22 -17.53
C GLU A 225 -4.53 -39.53 -16.19
N PHE A 226 -4.54 -38.19 -16.17
CA PHE A 226 -4.27 -37.39 -14.97
C PHE A 226 -5.54 -37.03 -14.19
N THR A 227 -6.70 -37.47 -14.68
CA THR A 227 -7.99 -37.24 -14.03
C THR A 227 -8.50 -38.55 -13.47
N SER A 228 -9.01 -38.52 -12.24
CA SER A 228 -9.77 -39.64 -11.69
C SER A 228 -11.25 -39.36 -11.85
N ALA A 229 -11.92 -40.12 -12.71
CA ALA A 229 -13.37 -40.12 -12.84
C ALA A 229 -13.87 -41.57 -12.77
N PRO A 230 -15.00 -41.89 -12.13
CA PRO A 230 -15.50 -43.26 -12.06
C PRO A 230 -15.96 -43.78 -13.43
N PHE A 231 -16.52 -42.90 -14.26
CA PHE A 231 -16.89 -43.19 -15.65
C PHE A 231 -16.70 -41.94 -16.52
N ARG A 232 -16.58 -42.15 -17.83
CA ARG A 232 -16.46 -41.09 -18.83
C ARG A 232 -17.44 -41.34 -19.97
N VAL A 233 -18.17 -40.30 -20.35
CA VAL A 233 -19.08 -40.32 -21.50
C VAL A 233 -18.48 -39.43 -22.57
N VAL A 234 -18.42 -39.96 -23.78
CA VAL A 234 -17.86 -39.28 -24.94
C VAL A 234 -18.84 -39.42 -26.07
N ASP A 235 -19.32 -38.29 -26.56
CA ASP A 235 -20.35 -38.21 -27.59
C ASP A 235 -19.80 -37.52 -28.83
N GLU A 236 -20.12 -38.08 -30.00
CA GLU A 236 -19.80 -37.55 -31.33
C GLU A 236 -18.32 -37.16 -31.58
N ILE A 237 -17.39 -37.68 -30.79
CA ILE A 237 -15.99 -37.22 -30.80
C ILE A 237 -15.24 -37.56 -32.10
N ASN A 238 -15.76 -38.52 -32.87
CA ASN A 238 -15.22 -38.94 -34.15
C ASN A 238 -15.90 -38.24 -35.35
N GLN A 239 -16.67 -37.17 -35.15
CA GLN A 239 -17.28 -36.42 -36.26
C GLN A 239 -16.44 -35.23 -36.73
N GLY A 240 -16.64 -34.80 -37.98
CA GLY A 240 -15.96 -33.64 -38.56
C GLY A 240 -14.52 -33.90 -39.02
N MET A 241 -14.14 -35.18 -39.17
CA MET A 241 -12.82 -35.62 -39.61
C MET A 241 -12.94 -36.58 -40.82
N ASP A 242 -11.82 -36.82 -41.52
CA ASP A 242 -11.79 -37.82 -42.58
C ASP A 242 -11.73 -39.26 -42.01
N SER A 243 -12.04 -40.24 -42.84
CA SER A 243 -12.09 -41.66 -42.42
C SER A 243 -10.77 -42.20 -41.88
N ARG A 244 -9.63 -41.63 -42.27
CA ARG A 244 -8.30 -42.03 -41.77
C ARG A 244 -8.12 -41.55 -40.33
N ASN A 245 -8.37 -40.28 -40.09
CA ASN A 245 -8.22 -39.64 -38.78
C ASN A 245 -9.19 -40.20 -37.75
N GLU A 246 -10.44 -40.47 -38.16
CA GLU A 246 -11.44 -41.12 -37.30
C GLU A 246 -10.98 -42.48 -36.79
N ARG A 247 -10.35 -43.29 -37.64
CA ARG A 247 -9.81 -44.61 -37.25
C ARG A 247 -8.69 -44.48 -36.23
N ILE A 248 -7.79 -43.51 -36.41
CA ILE A 248 -6.67 -43.31 -35.49
C ILE A 248 -7.16 -42.85 -34.13
N VAL A 249 -8.08 -41.89 -34.10
CA VAL A 249 -8.72 -41.40 -32.87
C VAL A 249 -9.48 -42.52 -32.17
N HIS A 250 -10.29 -43.29 -32.90
CA HIS A 250 -11.03 -44.42 -32.34
C HIS A 250 -10.09 -45.45 -31.72
N LYS A 251 -9.04 -45.86 -32.45
CA LYS A 251 -8.07 -46.82 -31.94
C LYS A 251 -7.38 -46.33 -30.67
N ALA A 252 -6.87 -45.10 -30.68
CA ALA A 252 -6.22 -44.49 -29.51
C ALA A 252 -7.16 -44.42 -28.31
N MET A 253 -8.43 -44.11 -28.54
CA MET A 253 -9.45 -44.05 -27.50
C MET A 253 -9.77 -45.43 -26.92
N VAL A 254 -9.95 -46.45 -27.75
CA VAL A 254 -10.22 -47.83 -27.30
C VAL A 254 -9.03 -48.40 -26.54
N GLU A 255 -7.81 -48.19 -27.03
CA GLU A 255 -6.58 -48.63 -26.33
C GLU A 255 -6.44 -47.96 -24.96
N ASN A 256 -6.73 -46.66 -24.87
CA ASN A 256 -6.70 -45.93 -23.61
C ASN A 256 -7.83 -46.36 -22.65
N ALA A 257 -9.04 -46.58 -23.16
CA ALA A 257 -10.17 -47.00 -22.35
C ALA A 257 -10.04 -48.44 -21.82
N CYS A 258 -9.38 -49.32 -22.58
CA CYS A 258 -9.25 -50.74 -22.24
C CYS A 258 -7.96 -51.09 -21.47
N ALA A 259 -7.12 -50.10 -21.16
CA ALA A 259 -5.92 -50.30 -20.35
C ALA A 259 -6.28 -50.77 -18.92
N GLU A 260 -5.30 -51.26 -18.18
CA GLU A 260 -5.54 -51.74 -16.81
C GLU A 260 -5.82 -50.57 -15.85
N ASN A 261 -6.73 -50.78 -14.89
CA ASN A 261 -7.15 -49.79 -13.89
C ASN A 261 -7.74 -48.48 -14.47
N THR A 262 -8.40 -48.56 -15.62
CA THR A 262 -9.11 -47.43 -16.23
C THR A 262 -10.57 -47.38 -15.80
N SER A 263 -11.12 -46.17 -15.85
CA SER A 263 -12.54 -45.91 -15.62
C SER A 263 -13.42 -46.51 -16.72
N GLN A 264 -14.73 -46.69 -16.46
CA GLN A 264 -15.66 -47.11 -17.50
C GLN A 264 -15.83 -46.02 -18.58
N TYR A 265 -15.77 -46.39 -19.85
CA TYR A 265 -16.01 -45.47 -20.97
C TYR A 265 -17.32 -45.81 -21.69
N PHE A 266 -18.11 -44.77 -21.95
CA PHE A 266 -19.26 -44.81 -22.85
C PHE A 266 -18.92 -43.96 -24.07
N LEU A 267 -18.80 -44.60 -25.23
CA LEU A 267 -18.63 -43.92 -26.51
C LEU A 267 -19.97 -43.96 -27.25
N ILE A 268 -20.50 -42.79 -27.55
CA ILE A 268 -21.72 -42.61 -28.34
C ILE A 268 -21.29 -42.02 -29.68
N THR A 269 -21.65 -42.70 -30.77
CA THR A 269 -21.39 -42.22 -32.13
C THR A 269 -22.52 -42.65 -33.05
N PRO A 270 -23.04 -41.74 -33.89
CA PRO A 270 -24.00 -42.12 -34.94
C PRO A 270 -23.29 -42.76 -36.14
N LYS A 271 -21.95 -42.77 -36.18
CA LYS A 271 -21.17 -43.23 -37.33
C LYS A 271 -20.75 -44.69 -37.15
N LEU A 272 -21.41 -45.59 -37.89
CA LEU A 272 -21.00 -46.99 -38.04
C LEU A 272 -19.90 -47.08 -39.11
N LEU A 273 -18.65 -46.91 -38.69
CA LEU A 273 -17.50 -47.12 -39.58
C LEU A 273 -17.17 -48.62 -39.65
N THR A 274 -17.04 -49.16 -40.86
CA THR A 274 -16.57 -50.54 -41.06
C THR A 274 -15.08 -50.65 -40.74
N ASP A 275 -14.63 -51.83 -40.31
CA ASP A 275 -13.21 -52.13 -40.04
C ASP A 275 -12.55 -51.28 -38.94
N LEU A 276 -13.32 -50.86 -37.94
CA LEU A 276 -12.75 -50.22 -36.75
C LEU A 276 -12.03 -51.24 -35.85
N TYR A 277 -11.07 -50.75 -35.08
CA TYR A 277 -10.40 -51.55 -34.07
C TYR A 277 -11.29 -51.71 -32.84
N TYR A 278 -11.67 -52.95 -32.52
CA TYR A 278 -12.43 -53.30 -31.32
C TYR A 278 -11.54 -54.10 -30.37
N HIS A 279 -11.67 -53.85 -29.07
CA HIS A 279 -10.93 -54.56 -28.03
C HIS A 279 -11.86 -55.57 -27.32
N GLU A 280 -11.30 -56.66 -26.78
CA GLU A 280 -12.09 -57.75 -26.14
C GLU A 280 -12.92 -57.26 -24.94
N LYS A 281 -12.41 -56.25 -24.24
CA LYS A 281 -13.09 -55.59 -23.11
C LYS A 281 -14.19 -54.59 -23.53
N MET A 282 -14.46 -54.43 -24.82
CA MET A 282 -15.45 -53.50 -25.34
C MET A 282 -16.78 -54.22 -25.62
N ARG A 283 -17.89 -53.52 -25.35
CA ARG A 283 -19.24 -53.97 -25.71
C ARG A 283 -19.89 -52.95 -26.64
N VAL A 284 -20.54 -53.43 -27.71
CA VAL A 284 -21.20 -52.60 -28.70
C VAL A 284 -22.72 -52.73 -28.56
N HIS A 285 -23.37 -51.60 -28.33
CA HIS A 285 -24.82 -51.50 -28.28
C HIS A 285 -25.32 -50.73 -29.50
N CYS A 286 -26.03 -51.40 -30.39
CA CYS A 286 -26.67 -50.77 -31.54
C CYS A 286 -28.07 -50.32 -31.13
N VAL A 287 -28.27 -49.01 -30.97
CA VAL A 287 -29.59 -48.44 -30.66
C VAL A 287 -30.43 -48.43 -31.93
N MET A 288 -31.42 -49.32 -31.98
CA MET A 288 -32.44 -49.32 -33.02
C MET A 288 -33.56 -48.40 -32.57
N ALA A 289 -34.02 -47.49 -33.43
CA ALA A 289 -35.19 -46.65 -33.19
C ALA A 289 -36.15 -46.72 -34.39
N GLY A 290 -37.42 -47.10 -34.17
CA GLY A 290 -38.40 -47.27 -35.25
C GLY A 290 -39.73 -47.86 -34.77
N SER A 291 -40.79 -47.65 -35.56
CA SER A 291 -42.17 -48.07 -35.25
C SER A 291 -42.37 -49.59 -35.18
N TRP A 292 -41.41 -50.37 -35.67
CA TRP A 292 -41.45 -51.83 -35.74
C TRP A 292 -40.58 -52.51 -34.69
N ILE A 293 -40.11 -51.76 -33.69
CA ILE A 293 -39.30 -52.32 -32.60
C ILE A 293 -40.20 -53.10 -31.65
N PRO A 294 -39.83 -54.34 -31.29
CA PRO A 294 -40.58 -55.14 -30.33
C PRO A 294 -40.73 -54.39 -29.01
N ASN A 295 -41.93 -54.36 -28.44
CA ASN A 295 -42.14 -53.79 -27.11
C ASN A 295 -41.47 -54.70 -26.07
N PRO A 296 -40.41 -54.25 -25.36
CA PRO A 296 -39.71 -55.10 -24.38
C PRO A 296 -40.60 -55.49 -23.19
N THR A 297 -41.73 -54.82 -23.00
CA THR A 297 -42.76 -55.18 -22.01
C THR A 297 -43.59 -56.40 -22.44
N GLU A 298 -43.72 -56.63 -23.74
CA GLU A 298 -44.50 -57.72 -24.33
C GLU A 298 -43.62 -58.95 -24.66
N ASP A 299 -42.37 -58.73 -25.07
CA ASP A 299 -41.37 -59.79 -25.23
C ASP A 299 -40.07 -59.46 -24.47
N PRO A 300 -39.93 -59.94 -23.22
CA PRO A 300 -38.75 -59.70 -22.39
C PRO A 300 -37.44 -60.22 -23.00
N ARG A 301 -37.50 -61.16 -23.95
CA ARG A 301 -36.31 -61.67 -24.66
C ARG A 301 -35.71 -60.65 -25.62
N MET A 302 -36.47 -59.62 -25.98
CA MET A 302 -36.04 -58.54 -26.86
C MET A 302 -35.41 -57.35 -26.12
N ILE A 303 -35.22 -57.42 -24.79
CA ILE A 303 -34.50 -56.40 -24.02
C ILE A 303 -33.03 -56.25 -24.50
N HIS A 304 -32.45 -57.35 -24.97
CA HIS A 304 -31.09 -57.41 -25.52
C HIS A 304 -31.06 -57.15 -27.04
N PHE A 305 -32.15 -56.69 -27.65
CA PHE A 305 -32.23 -56.44 -29.09
C PHE A 305 -31.23 -55.34 -29.50
N GLY A 306 -30.26 -55.70 -30.36
CA GLY A 306 -29.18 -54.80 -30.78
C GLY A 306 -27.91 -54.88 -29.91
N GLU A 307 -27.88 -55.72 -28.87
CA GLU A 307 -26.64 -56.10 -28.20
C GLU A 307 -25.81 -56.97 -29.14
N THR A 308 -24.71 -56.41 -29.65
CA THR A 308 -23.76 -57.17 -30.47
C THR A 308 -22.58 -57.53 -29.57
N SER A 309 -22.71 -58.64 -28.86
CA SER A 309 -21.55 -59.25 -28.21
C SER A 309 -20.71 -59.91 -29.30
N ASN A 310 -19.48 -59.45 -29.50
CA ASN A 310 -18.49 -60.18 -30.31
C ASN A 310 -18.08 -61.54 -29.67
N TYR A 311 -18.74 -61.97 -28.60
CA TYR A 311 -18.43 -63.20 -27.88
C TYR A 311 -19.71 -63.96 -27.56
N SER A 312 -19.80 -65.15 -28.13
CA SER A 312 -20.58 -66.25 -27.55
C SER A 312 -19.83 -66.71 -26.30
N PHE A 313 -20.56 -66.89 -25.18
CA PHE A 313 -20.02 -67.47 -23.95
C PHE A 313 -19.49 -68.89 -24.18
#